data_AF-A0A2E8EZM2-F1
#
_entry.id   AF-A0A2E8EZM2-F1
#
_cell.length_a   1.000
_cell.length_b   1.000
_cell.length_c   1.000
_cell.angle_alpha   90.00
_cell.angle_beta   90.00
_cell.angle_gamma   90.00
#
_symmetry.space_group_name_H-M   'P 1'
#
loop_
_entity.id
_entity.type
_entity.pdbx_description
1 polymer ?
#
loop_
_entity_poly.entity_id
_entity_poly.type
_entity_poly.pdbx_seq_one_letter_code
_entity_poly.pdbx_strand_id
1 'polypeptide(L)'
;MSVSGYLVPFPDHGAADLMSNHLEQVVEATGPGKIIARTSLPRTPGKGAEIPSGPGGRSTRKKLEFFRQEENEWVLLHEVIIDGGQEPEETEFDVQSAESIKCRLTNMSGSEGQFHLDCSYEPREG
;
A
#
# COMPACT_ATOMS: atom_id res chain seq x y z
N MET A 1 8.82 -3.45 -11.09
CA MET A 1 9.12 -2.00 -10.95
C MET A 1 8.62 -1.65 -9.56
N SER A 2 9.38 -0.92 -8.75
CA SER A 2 8.94 -0.58 -7.39
C SER A 2 8.68 0.91 -7.27
N VAL A 3 7.65 1.28 -6.51
CA VAL A 3 7.30 2.67 -6.20
C VAL A 3 7.58 2.92 -4.73
N SER A 4 8.29 4.01 -4.45
CA SER A 4 8.60 4.44 -3.10
C SER A 4 8.18 5.89 -2.93
N GLY A 5 7.62 6.22 -1.78
CA GLY A 5 7.23 7.60 -1.51
C GLY A 5 7.03 7.85 -0.03
N TYR A 6 6.95 9.13 0.31
CA TYR A 6 6.72 9.58 1.67
C TYR A 6 5.24 9.84 1.85
N LEU A 7 4.57 9.01 2.66
CA LEU A 7 3.15 9.20 2.96
C LEU A 7 3.04 9.95 4.30
N VAL A 8 2.52 11.17 4.23
CA VAL A 8 2.24 12.00 5.41
C VAL A 8 0.84 11.72 5.95
N PRO A 9 0.56 12.00 7.24
CA PRO A 9 -0.80 12.15 7.73
C PRO A 9 -1.55 13.13 6.86
N PHE A 10 -2.87 12.96 6.81
CA PHE A 10 -3.76 13.98 6.27
C PHE A 10 -3.40 15.34 6.89
N PRO A 11 -3.05 16.34 6.07
CA PRO A 11 -2.87 17.69 6.58
C PRO A 11 -4.22 18.19 7.09
N ASP A 12 -4.20 19.07 8.09
CA ASP A 12 -5.35 19.92 8.38
C ASP A 12 -5.90 20.50 7.08
N HIS A 13 -7.22 20.74 7.02
CA HIS A 13 -8.05 21.06 5.83
C HIS A 13 -7.50 22.10 4.82
N GLY A 14 -6.38 22.78 5.08
CA GLY A 14 -5.72 23.75 4.20
C GLY A 14 -4.40 23.34 3.55
N ALA A 15 -3.86 22.12 3.77
CA ALA A 15 -2.58 21.69 3.17
C ALA A 15 -2.67 20.42 2.28
N ALA A 16 -3.90 19.96 2.00
CA ALA A 16 -4.18 18.73 1.24
C ALA A 16 -3.67 18.73 -0.22
N ASP A 17 -3.40 19.90 -0.80
CA ASP A 17 -3.19 20.03 -2.25
C ASP A 17 -1.79 19.63 -2.74
N LEU A 18 -0.84 19.30 -1.85
CA LEU A 18 0.56 19.08 -2.24
C LEU A 18 1.13 17.70 -1.90
N MET A 19 0.46 16.86 -1.10
CA MET A 19 1.02 15.58 -0.66
C MET A 19 0.00 14.45 -0.71
N SER A 20 0.22 13.46 -1.58
CA SER A 20 -0.60 12.25 -1.65
C SER A 20 -0.37 11.36 -0.44
N ASN A 21 -1.44 10.83 0.12
CA ASN A 21 -1.43 9.87 1.23
C ASN A 21 -1.35 8.41 0.76
N HIS A 22 -1.14 8.18 -0.54
CA HIS A 22 -1.08 6.85 -1.13
C HIS A 22 -0.02 6.73 -2.24
N LEU A 23 0.46 5.50 -2.44
CA LEU A 23 1.29 5.09 -3.58
C LEU A 23 0.44 4.23 -4.51
N GLU A 24 0.60 4.41 -5.83
CA GLU A 24 -0.05 3.57 -6.84
C GLU A 24 0.99 2.94 -7.76
N GLN A 25 0.74 1.69 -8.16
CA GLN A 25 1.50 1.01 -9.19
C GLN A 25 0.55 0.17 -10.06
N VAL A 26 0.68 0.26 -11.38
CA VAL A 26 -0.05 -0.61 -12.32
C VAL A 26 0.84 -1.79 -12.73
N VAL A 27 0.23 -2.98 -12.77
CA VAL A 27 0.85 -4.23 -13.22
C VAL A 27 -0.03 -4.83 -14.31
N GLU A 28 0.59 -5.20 -15.42
CA GLU A 28 -0.09 -5.89 -16.52
C GLU A 28 -0.04 -7.40 -16.27
N ALA A 29 -1.20 -8.02 -16.05
CA ALA A 29 -1.33 -9.47 -16.05
C ALA A 29 -1.56 -9.96 -17.50
N THR A 30 -0.78 -10.93 -17.94
CA THR A 30 -0.89 -11.48 -19.31
C THR A 30 -1.84 -12.66 -19.43
N GLY A 31 -2.46 -13.07 -18.33
CA GLY A 31 -3.34 -14.24 -18.26
C GLY A 31 -3.64 -14.63 -16.82
N PRO A 32 -4.11 -15.87 -16.59
CA PRO A 32 -4.28 -16.41 -15.24
C PRO A 32 -2.94 -16.48 -14.48
N GLY A 33 -2.94 -16.02 -13.24
CA GLY A 33 -1.74 -15.96 -12.40
C GLY A 33 -2.02 -15.26 -11.08
N LYS A 34 -0.99 -14.72 -10.46
CA LYS A 34 -1.10 -13.97 -9.21
C LYS A 34 -0.30 -12.68 -9.27
N ILE A 35 -0.82 -11.65 -8.63
CA ILE A 35 -0.08 -10.42 -8.34
C ILE A 35 0.44 -10.51 -6.92
N ILE A 36 1.73 -10.30 -6.78
CA ILE A 36 2.42 -10.22 -5.51
C ILE A 36 2.66 -8.75 -5.21
N ALA A 37 2.03 -8.24 -4.16
CA ALA A 37 2.24 -6.89 -3.64
C ALA A 37 3.07 -6.94 -2.37
N ARG A 38 4.30 -6.47 -2.45
CA ARG A 38 5.21 -6.30 -1.32
C ARG A 38 5.09 -4.88 -0.80
N THR A 39 4.80 -4.75 0.49
CA THR A 39 4.65 -3.46 1.15
C THR A 39 5.55 -3.40 2.36
N SER A 40 6.21 -2.25 2.58
CA SER A 40 6.96 -2.02 3.81
C SER A 40 6.57 -0.72 4.47
N LEU A 41 6.68 -0.71 5.79
CA LEU A 41 6.35 0.42 6.64
C LEU A 41 7.59 1.27 6.91
N PRO A 42 7.42 2.57 7.14
CA PRO A 42 8.50 3.37 7.69
C PRO A 42 8.97 2.74 9.00
N ARG A 43 10.28 2.66 9.18
CA ARG A 43 10.84 2.35 10.51
C ARG A 43 10.27 3.37 11.47
N THR A 44 9.60 2.91 12.53
CA THR A 44 9.29 3.77 13.67
C THR A 44 10.61 4.44 14.07
N PRO A 45 10.69 5.78 14.08
CA PRO A 45 11.87 6.45 14.62
C PRO A 45 12.09 5.88 16.01
N GLY A 46 13.22 5.20 16.20
CA GLY A 46 13.58 4.66 17.50
C GLY A 46 13.48 5.79 18.53
N LYS A 47 12.90 5.47 19.69
CA LYS A 47 12.82 6.30 20.91
C LYS A 47 13.83 7.46 20.89
N GLY A 48 13.36 8.64 20.53
CA GLY A 48 14.04 9.90 20.73
C GLY A 48 13.12 10.80 21.55
N ALA A 49 13.48 11.01 22.81
CA ALA A 49 12.80 11.78 23.85
C ALA A 49 11.52 11.14 24.45
N GLU A 50 11.57 11.04 25.78
CA GLU A 50 10.60 10.44 26.68
C GLU A 50 9.27 11.20 26.71
N ILE A 51 8.16 10.52 26.41
CA ILE A 51 6.85 10.86 27.00
C ILE A 51 6.14 9.54 27.33
N PRO A 52 5.81 9.25 28.60
CA PRO A 52 5.07 8.06 28.96
C PRO A 52 3.58 8.29 28.66
N SER A 53 3.17 8.03 27.42
CA SER A 53 1.78 8.15 26.99
C SER A 53 1.12 6.78 26.80
N GLY A 54 0.72 6.14 27.91
CA GLY A 54 -0.33 5.11 27.96
C GLY A 54 -0.12 3.77 27.18
N PRO A 55 -1.00 2.77 27.40
CA PRO A 55 -0.91 1.44 26.79
C PRO A 55 -1.46 1.42 25.36
N GLY A 56 -1.02 2.33 24.50
CA GLY A 56 -1.54 2.51 23.15
C GLY A 56 -0.45 2.94 22.18
N GLY A 57 0.52 2.06 21.92
CA GLY A 57 1.44 2.24 20.80
C GLY A 57 0.61 2.31 19.52
N ARG A 58 0.63 3.45 18.82
CA ARG A 58 -0.07 3.62 17.53
C ARG A 58 0.54 2.61 16.56
N SER A 59 -0.17 1.51 16.30
CA SER A 59 0.22 0.58 15.24
C SER A 59 0.12 1.30 13.91
N THR A 60 1.14 1.16 13.07
CA THR A 60 1.15 1.68 11.71
C THR A 60 0.19 0.83 10.87
N ARG A 61 -1.05 1.29 10.72
CA ARG A 61 -2.05 0.66 9.84
C ARG A 61 -1.95 1.18 8.42
N LYS A 62 -1.99 0.28 7.44
CA LYS A 62 -2.03 0.59 6.00
C LYS A 62 -3.21 -0.13 5.34
N LYS A 63 -3.67 0.40 4.22
CA LYS A 63 -4.67 -0.25 3.35
C LYS A 63 -4.05 -0.56 2.01
N LEU A 64 -4.10 -1.81 1.59
CA LEU A 64 -3.70 -2.22 0.25
C LEU A 64 -4.96 -2.56 -0.54
N GLU A 65 -5.11 -1.96 -1.72
CA GLU A 65 -6.26 -2.12 -2.59
C GLU A 65 -5.81 -2.55 -3.99
N PHE A 66 -6.58 -3.42 -4.61
CA PHE A 66 -6.39 -3.89 -5.99
C PHE A 66 -7.58 -3.45 -6.83
N PHE A 67 -7.32 -2.78 -7.94
CA PHE A 67 -8.34 -2.30 -8.87
C PHE A 67 -8.09 -2.87 -10.25
N ARG A 68 -9.17 -3.15 -10.98
CA ARG A 68 -9.12 -3.44 -12.41
C ARG A 68 -9.55 -2.23 -13.22
N GLN A 69 -8.93 -2.06 -14.39
CA GLN A 69 -9.39 -1.09 -15.36
C GLN A 69 -10.63 -1.62 -16.09
N GLU A 70 -11.75 -0.91 -15.96
CA GLU A 70 -12.96 -1.13 -16.75
C GLU A 70 -13.24 0.13 -17.55
N GLU A 71 -13.14 0.03 -18.88
CA GLU A 71 -13.21 1.18 -19.79
C GLU A 71 -12.21 2.28 -19.39
N ASN A 72 -12.70 3.34 -18.74
CA ASN A 72 -11.92 4.47 -18.26
C ASN A 72 -11.92 4.64 -16.73
N GLU A 73 -12.47 3.66 -16.00
CA GLU A 73 -12.58 3.69 -14.55
C GLU A 73 -11.81 2.55 -13.88
N TRP A 74 -11.39 2.78 -12.63
CA TRP A 74 -10.73 1.78 -11.81
C TRP A 74 -11.75 1.20 -10.82
N VAL A 75 -12.10 -0.07 -10.99
CA VAL A 75 -13.07 -0.79 -10.16
C VAL A 75 -12.34 -1.58 -9.08
N LEU A 76 -12.71 -1.36 -7.81
CA LEU A 76 -12.11 -2.07 -6.67
C LEU A 76 -12.46 -3.56 -6.73
N LEU A 77 -11.44 -4.42 -6.76
CA LEU A 77 -11.60 -5.87 -6.71
C LEU A 77 -11.43 -6.42 -5.30
N HIS A 78 -10.40 -5.93 -4.59
CA HIS A 78 -10.04 -6.42 -3.27
C HIS A 78 -9.38 -5.33 -2.43
N GLU A 79 -9.62 -5.37 -1.12
CA GLU A 79 -8.89 -4.55 -0.16
C GLU A 79 -8.51 -5.37 1.07
N VAL A 80 -7.33 -5.06 1.61
CA VAL A 80 -6.86 -5.61 2.88
C VAL A 80 -6.33 -4.48 3.75
N ILE A 81 -6.73 -4.51 5.02
CA ILE A 81 -6.16 -3.66 6.07
C ILE A 81 -5.04 -4.45 6.72
N ILE A 82 -3.86 -3.84 6.77
CA ILE A 82 -2.67 -4.45 7.29
C ILE A 82 -2.24 -3.67 8.53
N ASP A 83 -2.21 -4.36 9.68
CA ASP A 83 -1.77 -3.83 10.96
C ASP A 83 -0.26 -4.03 11.12
N GLY A 84 0.45 -2.96 11.50
CA GLY A 84 1.90 -2.88 11.28
C GLY A 84 2.80 -3.79 12.12
N GLY A 85 3.79 -4.37 11.42
CA GLY A 85 5.09 -4.84 11.90
C GLY A 85 6.25 -4.18 11.14
N GLN A 86 7.50 -4.42 11.53
CA GLN A 86 8.67 -3.82 10.87
C GLN A 86 9.09 -4.52 9.55
N GLU A 87 8.62 -5.75 9.35
CA GLU A 87 9.00 -6.57 8.19
C GLU A 87 8.17 -6.24 6.94
N PRO A 88 8.76 -6.38 5.74
CA PRO A 88 7.99 -6.34 4.51
C PRO A 88 6.89 -7.40 4.53
N GLU A 89 5.68 -7.00 4.16
CA GLU A 89 4.53 -7.89 4.07
C GLU A 89 4.17 -8.13 2.62
N GLU A 90 3.92 -9.38 2.30
CA GLU A 90 3.55 -9.84 0.96
C GLU A 90 2.06 -10.18 0.96
N THR A 91 1.32 -9.61 0.00
CA THR A 91 -0.09 -9.93 -0.24
C THR A 91 -0.23 -10.43 -1.66
N GLU A 92 -0.86 -11.60 -1.81
CA GLU A 92 -1.14 -12.20 -3.10
C GLU A 92 -2.58 -11.89 -3.54
N PHE A 93 -2.77 -11.62 -4.83
CA PHE A 93 -4.08 -11.43 -5.45
C PHE A 93 -4.17 -12.27 -6.73
N ASP A 94 -5.11 -13.22 -6.77
CA ASP A 94 -5.31 -14.10 -7.93
C ASP A 94 -5.99 -13.35 -9.09
N VAL A 95 -5.40 -13.46 -10.27
CA VAL A 95 -5.90 -12.90 -11.52
C VAL A 95 -6.34 -14.05 -12.42
N GLN A 96 -7.53 -13.93 -13.03
CA GLN A 96 -8.14 -15.01 -13.83
C GLN A 96 -7.98 -14.83 -15.34
N SER A 97 -7.54 -13.65 -15.80
CA SER A 97 -7.45 -13.29 -17.21
C SER A 97 -6.41 -12.21 -17.45
N ALA A 98 -6.09 -11.92 -18.71
CA ALA A 98 -5.23 -10.80 -19.05
C ALA A 98 -5.94 -9.47 -18.72
N GLU A 99 -5.38 -8.68 -17.81
CA GLU A 99 -5.94 -7.40 -17.36
C GLU A 99 -4.89 -6.52 -16.69
N SER A 100 -5.13 -5.20 -16.71
CA SER A 100 -4.32 -4.22 -16.00
C SER A 100 -4.84 -4.06 -14.58
N ILE A 101 -3.98 -4.31 -13.59
CA ILE A 101 -4.32 -4.19 -12.18
C ILE A 101 -3.54 -3.04 -11.57
N LYS A 102 -4.27 -2.10 -10.94
CA LYS A 102 -3.68 -1.06 -10.12
C LYS A 102 -3.66 -1.48 -8.66
N CYS A 103 -2.47 -1.49 -8.07
CA CYS A 103 -2.26 -1.65 -6.65
C CYS A 103 -2.15 -0.27 -6.00
N ARG A 104 -2.91 -0.01 -4.93
CA ARG A 104 -2.83 1.23 -4.14
C ARG A 104 -2.51 0.93 -2.69
N LEU A 105 -1.44 1.53 -2.19
CA LEU A 105 -1.07 1.49 -0.78
C LEU A 105 -1.39 2.83 -0.12
N THR A 106 -2.29 2.83 0.85
CA THR A 106 -2.74 4.03 1.58
C THR A 106 -2.29 3.98 3.04
N ASN A 107 -1.73 5.09 3.55
CA ASN A 107 -1.43 5.24 4.96
C ASN A 107 -2.70 5.54 5.78
N MET A 108 -3.11 4.64 6.66
CA MET A 108 -4.26 4.84 7.55
C MET A 108 -3.88 5.28 8.97
N SER A 109 -2.59 5.23 9.31
CA SER A 109 -2.11 5.47 10.67
C SER A 109 -1.97 6.94 11.04
N GLY A 110 -2.00 7.84 10.06
CA GLY A 110 -1.65 9.24 10.25
C GLY A 110 -0.21 9.45 10.75
N SER A 111 0.65 8.45 10.58
CA SER A 111 2.07 8.56 10.92
C SER A 111 2.86 8.95 9.69
N GLU A 112 3.76 9.92 9.82
CA GLU A 112 4.69 10.28 8.74
C GLU A 112 5.70 9.16 8.50
N GLY A 113 5.99 8.89 7.23
CA GLY A 113 7.15 8.09 6.91
C GLY A 113 7.25 7.65 5.46
N GLN A 114 8.39 7.04 5.13
CA GLN A 114 8.64 6.44 3.83
C GLN A 114 7.99 5.05 3.75
N PHE A 115 7.11 4.87 2.77
CA PHE A 115 6.47 3.60 2.44
C PHE A 115 6.99 3.10 1.10
N HIS A 116 6.93 1.79 0.92
CA HIS A 116 7.27 1.14 -0.34
C HIS A 116 6.12 0.24 -0.80
N LEU A 117 5.88 0.26 -2.10
CA LEU A 117 4.98 -0.63 -2.82
C LEU A 117 5.76 -1.24 -4.00
N ASP A 118 5.90 -2.55 -4.01
CA ASP A 118 6.48 -3.28 -5.14
C ASP A 118 5.50 -4.36 -5.57
N CYS A 119 4.97 -4.22 -6.78
CA CYS A 119 4.02 -5.17 -7.33
C CYS A 119 4.62 -5.89 -8.55
N SER A 120 4.45 -7.20 -8.57
CA SER A 120 4.86 -8.07 -9.67
C SER A 120 3.77 -9.08 -10.01
N TYR A 121 3.70 -9.48 -11.28
CA TYR A 121 2.81 -10.55 -11.74
C TYR A 121 3.60 -11.83 -11.95
N GLU A 122 3.08 -12.95 -11.44
CA GLU A 122 3.57 -14.30 -11.68
C GLU A 122 2.50 -15.09 -12.45
N PRO A 123 2.78 -15.55 -13.68
CA PRO A 123 1.84 -16.38 -14.43
C PRO A 123 1.66 -17.74 -13.74
N ARG A 124 0.45 -18.29 -13.82
CA ARG A 124 0.20 -19.66 -13.36
C ARG A 124 0.95 -20.63 -14.27
N GLU A 125 1.82 -21.46 -13.70
CA GLU A 125 2.44 -22.56 -14.44
C GLU A 125 1.34 -23.51 -14.95
N GLY A 126 1.36 -23.78 -16.25
CA GLY A 126 0.44 -24.69 -16.95
C GLY A 126 1.05 -26.05 -17.20
#